data_AF-C8WYE2-F1
#
_entry.id   AF-C8WYE2-F1
#
_cell.length_a   1.000
_cell.length_b   1.000
_cell.length_c   1.000
_cell.angle_alpha   90.00
_cell.angle_beta   90.00
_cell.angle_gamma   90.00
#
_symmetry.space_group_name_H-M   'P 1'
#
loop_
_entity.id
_entity.type
_entity.pdbx_description
1 polymer ?
#
loop_
_entity_poly.entity_id
_entity_poly.type
_entity_poly.pdbx_seq_one_letter_code
_entity_poly.pdbx_strand_id
1 'polypeptide(L)' 'MANTMMYEAVAAKLREFYEAHQRPIGPTEIGLALGFSYQQASARTSPMLKRLVAEGTAKRTPNGMYLPVLDANMSG' A
#
# COMPACT_ATOMS: atom_id res chain seq x y z
N MET A 1 6.59 16.35 -7.44
CA MET A 1 5.42 15.91 -8.23
C MET A 1 5.41 14.40 -8.46
N ALA A 2 6.47 13.76 -8.98
CA ALA A 2 6.50 12.31 -9.21
C ALA A 2 6.28 11.44 -7.95
N ASN A 3 6.84 11.85 -6.81
CA ASN A 3 6.72 11.09 -5.55
C ASN A 3 5.30 11.14 -4.96
N THR A 4 4.53 12.19 -5.25
CA THR A 4 3.14 12.33 -4.80
C THR A 4 2.21 11.42 -5.60
N MET A 5 2.35 11.42 -6.93
CA MET A 5 1.57 10.51 -7.81
C MET A 5 1.86 9.03 -7.48
N MET A 6 3.13 8.72 -7.19
CA MET A 6 3.51 7.37 -6.78
C MET A 6 2.93 6.97 -5.42
N TYR A 7 2.93 7.90 -4.46
CA TYR A 7 2.29 7.69 -3.16
C TYR A 7 0.80 7.38 -3.31
N GLU A 8 0.07 8.19 -4.08
CA GLU A 8 -1.37 8.01 -4.32
C GLU A 8 -1.66 6.68 -5.02
N ALA A 9 -0.87 6.33 -6.03
CA ALA A 9 -1.00 5.06 -6.74
C ALA A 9 -0.78 3.84 -5.83
N VAL A 10 0.22 3.91 -4.94
CA VAL A 10 0.49 2.85 -3.96
C VAL A 10 -0.66 2.73 -2.95
N ALA A 11 -1.17 3.85 -2.44
CA ALA A 11 -2.28 3.87 -1.50
C ALA A 11 -3.57 3.28 -2.11
N ALA A 12 -3.92 3.72 -3.32
CA ALA A 12 -5.08 3.22 -4.05
C ALA A 12 -4.96 1.71 -4.32
N LYS A 13 -3.79 1.26 -4.77
CA LYS A 13 -3.58 -0.16 -5.10
C LYS A 13 -3.56 -1.06 -3.85
N LEU A 14 -3.02 -0.58 -2.73
CA LEU A 14 -3.10 -1.28 -1.44
C LEU A 14 -4.56 -1.51 -1.04
N ARG A 15 -5.40 -0.48 -1.18
CA ARG A 15 -6.82 -0.57 -0.84
C ARG A 15 -7.56 -1.53 -1.76
N GLU A 16 -7.38 -1.38 -3.07
CA GLU A 16 -7.97 -2.26 -4.09
C GLU A 16 -7.66 -3.73 -3.82
N PHE A 17 -6.39 -4.07 -3.56
CA PHE A 17 -5.98 -5.45 -3.31
C PHE A 17 -6.51 -5.99 -1.99
N TYR A 18 -6.56 -5.15 -0.96
CA TYR A 18 -7.16 -5.54 0.31
C TYR A 18 -8.66 -5.78 0.17
N GLU A 19 -9.39 -4.92 -0.53
CA GLU A 19 -10.83 -5.07 -0.77
C GLU A 19 -11.12 -6.36 -1.57
N ALA A 20 -10.31 -6.66 -2.58
CA ALA A 20 -10.45 -7.85 -3.42
C ALA A 20 -10.10 -9.17 -2.71
N HIS A 21 -9.09 -9.18 -1.83
CA HIS A 21 -8.53 -10.41 -1.28
C HIS A 21 -8.74 -10.59 0.23
N GLN A 22 -9.13 -9.53 0.95
CA GLN A 22 -9.33 -9.51 2.41
C GLN A 22 -8.12 -10.04 3.20
N ARG A 23 -6.90 -9.77 2.71
CA ARG A 23 -5.64 -10.20 3.35
C ARG A 23 -4.57 -9.11 3.32
N PRO A 24 -3.55 -9.16 4.19
CA PRO A 24 -2.39 -8.28 4.06
C PRO A 24 -1.71 -8.41 2.69
N ILE A 25 -1.25 -7.27 2.15
CA ILE A 25 -0.69 -7.17 0.81
C ILE A 25 0.81 -6.85 0.88
N GLY A 26 1.60 -7.52 0.05
CA GLY A 26 3.05 -7.34 -0.01
C GLY A 26 3.47 -6.12 -0.86
N PRO A 27 4.60 -5.46 -0.53
CA PRO A 27 5.12 -4.33 -1.31
C PRO A 27 5.45 -4.71 -2.76
N THR A 28 5.98 -5.92 -2.98
CA THR A 28 6.27 -6.44 -4.32
C THR A 28 5.00 -6.62 -5.15
N GLU A 29 3.92 -7.13 -4.53
CA GLU A 29 2.64 -7.38 -5.18
C GLU A 29 2.05 -6.08 -5.74
N ILE A 30 2.06 -5.03 -4.92
CA ILE A 30 1.64 -3.68 -5.32
C ILE A 30 2.53 -3.15 -6.43
N GLY A 31 3.85 -3.30 -6.31
CA GLY A 31 4.77 -2.75 -7.28
C GLY A 31 4.67 -3.40 -8.66
N LEU A 32 4.43 -4.71 -8.71
CA LEU A 32 4.16 -5.44 -9.96
C LEU A 32 2.85 -4.95 -10.60
N ALA A 33 1.80 -4.75 -9.81
CA ALA A 33 0.52 -4.25 -10.29
C ALA A 33 0.59 -2.81 -10.84
N LEU A 34 1.56 -2.02 -10.36
CA LEU A 34 1.84 -0.67 -10.85
C LEU A 34 2.80 -0.66 -12.06
N GLY A 35 3.20 -1.82 -12.58
CA GLY A 35 4.04 -1.96 -13.77
C GLY A 35 5.55 -1.87 -13.50
N PHE A 36 6.00 -1.96 -12.25
CA PHE A 36 7.43 -2.06 -11.96
C PHE A 36 7.95 -3.48 -12.21
N SER A 37 9.23 -3.57 -12.58
CA SER A 37 9.90 -4.87 -12.64
C SER A 37 10.00 -5.50 -11.25
N TYR A 38 10.06 -6.82 -11.18
CA TYR A 38 10.18 -7.56 -9.91
C TYR A 38 11.31 -7.05 -9.01
N GLN A 39 12.46 -6.73 -9.60
CA GLN A 39 13.64 -6.20 -8.90
C GLN A 39 13.40 -4.82 -8.26
N GLN A 40 12.55 -4.00 -8.88
CA GLN A 40 12.27 -2.63 -8.44
C GLN A 40 11.00 -2.52 -7.59
N ALA A 41 10.06 -3.44 -7.75
CA ALA A 41 8.72 -3.37 -7.17
C ALA A 41 8.76 -3.05 -5.67
N SER A 42 9.44 -3.87 -4.88
CA SER A 42 9.53 -3.67 -3.43
C SER A 42 10.27 -2.39 -3.04
N ALA A 43 11.40 -2.09 -3.69
CA ALA A 43 12.23 -0.94 -3.38
C ALA A 43 11.51 0.39 -3.62
N ARG A 44 10.66 0.44 -4.66
CA ARG A 44 9.92 1.66 -5.00
C ARG A 44 8.63 1.83 -4.19
N THR A 45 7.95 0.74 -3.81
CA THR A 45 6.70 0.83 -3.04
C THR A 45 6.90 0.92 -1.54
N SER A 46 7.92 0.26 -0.99
CA SER A 46 8.17 0.22 0.45
C SER A 46 8.27 1.60 1.14
N PRO A 47 8.94 2.61 0.56
CA PRO A 47 8.98 3.95 1.17
C PRO A 47 7.59 4.59 1.27
N MET A 48 6.73 4.41 0.28
CA MET A 48 5.36 4.94 0.28
C MET A 48 4.49 4.23 1.31
N LEU A 49 4.60 2.90 1.41
CA LEU A 49 3.86 2.11 2.40
C LEU A 49 4.29 2.45 3.83
N LYS A 50 5.58 2.66 4.08
CA LYS A 50 6.08 3.14 5.38
C LYS A 50 5.52 4.52 5.73
N ARG A 51 5.39 5.40 4.73
CA ARG A 51 4.78 6.72 4.91
C ARG A 51 3.29 6.61 5.28
N LEU A 52 2.52 5.75 4.60
CA LEU A 52 1.11 5.47 4.97
C LEU A 52 0.99 4.98 6.42
N VAL A 53 1.92 4.14 6.87
CA VAL A 53 1.96 3.68 8.26
C VAL A 53 2.26 4.82 9.23
N ALA A 54 3.22 5.70 8.90
CA ALA A 54 3.54 6.86 9.72
C ALA A 54 2.38 7.87 9.80
N GLU A 55 1.57 7.96 8.74
CA GLU A 55 0.38 8.81 8.65
C GLU A 55 -0.88 8.15 9.26
N GLY A 56 -0.78 6.89 9.71
CA GLY A 56 -1.88 6.15 10.34
C GLY A 56 -2.92 5.59 9.37
N THR A 57 -2.72 5.72 8.06
CA THR A 57 -3.65 5.25 7.01
C THR A 57 -3.38 3.80 6.58
N ALA A 58 -2.32 3.18 7.09
CA ALA A 58 -2.04 1.76 6.92
C ALA A 58 -1.40 1.15 8.18
N LYS A 59 -1.47 -0.17 8.30
CA LYS A 59 -0.79 -0.96 9.33
C LYS A 59 0.20 -1.93 8.68
N ARG A 60 1.37 -2.08 9.29
CA ARG A 60 2.37 -3.08 8.86
C ARG A 60 2.29 -4.32 9.74
N THR A 61 2.23 -5.49 9.13
CA THR A 61 2.24 -6.78 9.83
C THR A 61 3.66 -7.23 10.17
N PRO A 62 3.85 -8.18 11.12
CA PRO A 62 5.17 -8.69 11.50
C PRO A 62 5.95 -9.32 10.33
N ASN A 63 5.27 -9.91 9.35
CA ASN A 63 5.87 -10.49 8.15
C ASN A 63 6.13 -9.47 7.02
N GLY A 64 5.98 -8.17 7.29
CA GLY A 64 6.35 -7.11 6.34
C GLY A 64 5.31 -6.81 5.26
N MET A 65 4.07 -7.28 5.43
CA MET A 65 2.92 -6.94 4.60
C MET A 65 2.16 -5.74 5.17
N TYR A 66 1.20 -5.22 4.41
CA TYR A 66 0.47 -4.01 4.74
C TYR A 66 -1.04 -4.20 4.64
N LEU A 67 -1.76 -3.50 5.51
CA LEU A 67 -3.22 -3.44 5.57
C LEU A 67 -3.62 -1.97 5.49
N PRO A 68 -4.57 -1.57 4.62
CA PRO A 68 -5.13 -0.23 4.70
C PRO A 68 -5.94 -0.09 6.00
N VAL A 69 -5.88 1.09 6.61
CA VAL A 69 -6.88 1.48 7.62
C VAL A 69 -8.07 2.00 6.83
N LEU A 70 -9.10 1.16 6.72
CA LEU A 70 -10.40 1.61 6.24
C LEU A 70 -11.01 2.41 7.39
N ASP A 71 -11.18 3.72 7.24
CA ASP A 71 -11.91 4.52 8.21
C ASP A 71 -13.29 3.90 8.42
N ALA A 72 -13.44 3.16 9.52
CA ALA A 72 -14.73 2.70 10.02
C ALA A 72 -15.38 3.89 10.73
N ASN A 73 -15.68 4.96 10.01
CA ASN A 73 -16.48 6.06 10.55
C ASN A 73 -17.19 6.88 9.46
N MET A 74 -18.12 6.24 8.77
CA MET A 74 -19.38 6.88 8.38
C MET A 74 -20.48 6.27 9.25
N SER A 75 -20.38 6.51 10.57
CA SER A 75 -21.54 6.40 11.46
C SER A 75 -21.98 7.84 11.73
N GLY A 76 -22.91 8.32 10.92
CA GLY A 76 -23.59 9.61 11.06
C GLY A 76 -25.01 9.46 10.53
#